data_AF-A0A544AW78-F1
#
_entry.id   AF-A0A544AW78-F1
#
_cell.length_a   1.000
_cell.length_b   1.000
_cell.length_c   1.000
_cell.angle_alpha   90.00
_cell.angle_beta   90.00
_cell.angle_gamma   90.00
#
_symmetry.space_group_name_H-M   'P 1'
#
loop_
_entity.id
_entity.type
_entity.pdbx_description
1 polymer ?
#
loop_
_entity_poly.entity_id
_entity_poly.type
_entity_poly.pdbx_seq_one_letter_code
_entity_poly.pdbx_strand_id
1 'polypeptide(L)'
;MNYYIIGSKYGNQSSGFDDILPLMLKKGVIATGFNWYEDMQEFVGKTHEVIITHLKEKAESKESYYTLKHFLNLKPGDLVAVKIHSAPSGKQARLVIGAYAIVKGVDFPVYKHCDELGHTIEVDFIETGLDYELPFGYGQTIHKVEDLERIKPIFGYYSYELAKPESEGSQLHLKNTDDVIVEATAGYVSSRAHNKIQNLLADELVETYGLECVKVEKNFIDVLVELEDKFILYEVKSYLSSDRCIREALGQVLQYGHFLKGRSGKAVEYVVVGPSNVDDSEDSYYTYISNILKETFTYKRVFA
;
A
#
# COMPACT_ATOMS: atom_id res chain seq x y z
N MET A 1 7.71 13.26 -3.76
CA MET A 1 7.54 11.97 -3.08
C MET A 1 8.63 11.02 -3.54
N ASN A 2 9.37 10.41 -2.61
CA ASN A 2 10.33 9.34 -2.87
C ASN A 2 9.82 8.01 -2.31
N TYR A 3 10.54 6.93 -2.63
CA TYR A 3 10.20 5.56 -2.24
C TYR A 3 11.31 4.93 -1.42
N TYR A 4 10.96 4.36 -0.27
CA TYR A 4 11.92 3.73 0.62
C TYR A 4 11.45 2.35 1.08
N ILE A 5 12.39 1.43 1.22
CA ILE A 5 12.18 0.17 1.94
C ILE A 5 12.95 0.25 3.24
N ILE A 6 12.31 -0.06 4.37
CA ILE A 6 12.96 -0.10 5.69
C ILE A 6 12.70 -1.44 6.40
N GLY A 7 13.72 -2.00 7.05
CA GLY A 7 13.63 -3.25 7.80
C GLY A 7 13.03 -3.07 9.19
N SER A 8 12.22 -4.04 9.62
CA SER A 8 11.61 -4.09 10.95
C SER A 8 12.35 -5.01 11.94
N LYS A 9 13.60 -5.38 11.67
CA LYS A 9 14.34 -6.33 12.51
C LYS A 9 15.59 -5.72 13.10
N TYR A 10 15.75 -5.83 14.41
CA TYR A 10 16.96 -5.45 15.14
C TYR A 10 17.76 -6.70 15.52
N GLY A 11 19.05 -6.51 15.75
CA GLY A 11 19.97 -7.62 16.02
C GLY A 11 20.83 -7.98 14.82
N ASN A 12 21.46 -9.13 14.90
CA ASN A 12 22.46 -9.58 13.93
C ASN A 12 22.48 -11.12 13.85
N GLN A 13 23.26 -11.65 12.92
CA GLN A 13 23.33 -13.10 12.70
C GLN A 13 23.80 -13.90 13.93
N SER A 14 24.60 -13.30 14.81
CA SER A 14 25.13 -13.97 16.01
C SER A 14 24.17 -13.98 17.21
N SER A 15 23.33 -12.96 17.35
CA SER A 15 22.40 -12.81 18.49
C SER A 15 20.95 -13.13 18.12
N GLY A 16 20.66 -13.36 16.85
CA GLY A 16 19.29 -13.45 16.34
C GLY A 16 18.72 -12.07 16.02
N PHE A 17 17.51 -12.08 15.46
CA PHE A 17 16.78 -10.88 15.07
C PHE A 17 15.46 -10.76 15.82
N ASP A 18 15.24 -9.62 16.46
CA ASP A 18 13.98 -9.25 17.09
C ASP A 18 13.10 -8.49 16.10
N ASP A 19 11.84 -8.90 15.94
CA ASP A 19 10.87 -8.17 15.13
C ASP A 19 10.27 -7.01 15.92
N ILE A 20 10.59 -5.80 15.47
CA ILE A 20 10.12 -4.55 16.09
C ILE A 20 8.93 -3.94 15.33
N LEU A 21 8.43 -4.58 14.27
CA LEU A 21 7.23 -4.11 13.56
C LEU A 21 6.03 -3.91 14.50
N PRO A 22 5.71 -4.81 15.45
CA PRO A 22 4.57 -4.59 16.35
C PRO A 22 4.67 -3.29 17.15
N LEU A 23 5.89 -2.90 17.54
CA LEU A 23 6.13 -1.69 18.29
C LEU A 23 6.08 -0.43 17.41
N MET A 24 6.63 -0.51 16.18
CA MET A 24 6.48 0.51 15.14
C MET A 24 5.00 0.82 14.89
N LEU A 25 4.18 -0.21 14.70
CA LEU A 25 2.73 -0.10 14.47
C LEU A 25 2.03 0.56 15.67
N LYS A 26 2.32 0.10 16.89
CA LYS A 26 1.71 0.62 18.12
C LYS A 26 2.01 2.11 18.33
N LYS A 27 3.21 2.56 17.97
CA LYS A 27 3.67 3.95 18.17
C LYS A 27 3.43 4.86 16.97
N GLY A 28 3.03 4.32 15.81
CA GLY A 28 2.86 5.12 14.58
C GLY A 28 4.19 5.66 14.06
N VAL A 29 5.26 4.85 14.12
CA VAL A 29 6.61 5.26 13.70
C VAL A 29 7.28 4.19 12.85
N ILE A 30 8.26 4.60 12.04
CA ILE A 30 9.34 3.73 11.56
C ILE A 30 10.61 4.03 12.35
N ALA A 31 11.53 3.06 12.46
CA ALA A 31 12.68 3.21 13.33
C ALA A 31 13.97 2.53 12.84
N THR A 32 15.11 3.00 13.35
CA THR A 32 16.42 2.36 13.18
C THR A 32 17.24 2.41 14.48
N GLY A 33 17.90 1.28 14.80
CA GLY A 33 18.68 1.09 16.03
C GLY A 33 20.20 1.25 15.87
N PHE A 34 20.67 1.87 14.79
CA PHE A 34 22.08 2.23 14.66
C PHE A 34 22.40 3.50 15.47
N ASN A 35 23.65 3.69 15.89
CA ASN A 35 24.07 4.84 16.72
C ASN A 35 23.14 5.10 17.93
N TRP A 36 22.74 4.01 18.61
CA TRP A 36 21.59 3.98 19.52
C TRP A 36 21.54 5.08 20.58
N TYR A 37 22.69 5.52 21.10
CA TYR A 37 22.74 6.37 22.29
C TYR A 37 22.80 7.87 22.00
N GLU A 38 23.03 8.27 20.75
CA GLU A 38 23.09 9.69 20.39
C GLU A 38 21.75 10.15 19.86
N ASP A 39 21.27 11.29 20.33
CA ASP A 39 20.18 11.99 19.65
C ASP A 39 20.74 12.69 18.41
N MET A 40 20.23 12.32 17.23
CA MET A 40 20.66 12.86 15.93
C MET A 40 19.70 13.91 15.36
N GLN A 41 18.87 14.55 16.19
CA GLN A 41 17.91 15.58 15.78
C GLN A 41 18.54 16.70 14.93
N GLU A 42 19.77 17.13 15.23
CA GLU A 42 20.47 18.20 14.49
C GLU A 42 20.92 17.78 13.07
N PHE A 43 20.95 16.47 12.82
CA PHE A 43 21.35 15.88 11.54
C PHE A 43 20.16 15.63 10.60
N VAL A 44 18.92 15.80 11.08
CA VAL A 44 17.71 15.68 10.26
C VAL A 44 17.78 16.67 9.11
N GLY A 45 17.64 16.16 7.88
CA GLY A 45 17.71 16.94 6.64
C GLY A 45 19.10 17.44 6.23
N LYS A 46 20.17 17.14 6.99
CA LYS A 46 21.55 17.46 6.57
C LYS A 46 21.98 16.59 5.39
N THR A 47 23.00 17.02 4.65
CA THR A 47 23.51 16.25 3.51
C THR A 47 24.06 14.90 3.97
N HIS A 48 24.00 13.90 3.08
CA HIS A 48 24.58 12.58 3.35
C HIS A 48 26.06 12.68 3.76
N GLU A 49 26.83 13.60 3.19
CA GLU A 49 28.25 13.79 3.50
C GLU A 49 28.47 14.23 4.96
N VAL A 50 27.68 15.19 5.45
CA VAL A 50 27.76 15.67 6.84
C VAL A 50 27.45 14.52 7.81
N ILE A 51 26.38 13.77 7.55
CA ILE A 51 25.96 12.64 8.40
C ILE A 51 27.03 11.54 8.41
N ILE A 52 27.55 11.17 7.23
CA ILE A 52 28.57 10.12 7.11
C ILE A 52 29.86 10.54 7.82
N THR A 53 30.29 11.80 7.68
CA THR A 53 31.53 12.30 8.30
C THR A 53 31.43 12.24 9.82
N HIS A 54 30.33 12.74 10.40
CA HIS A 54 30.08 12.66 11.85
C HIS A 54 30.13 11.22 12.37
N LEU A 55 29.42 10.30 11.72
CA LEU A 55 29.37 8.91 12.18
C LEU A 55 30.72 8.20 12.03
N LYS A 56 31.53 8.56 11.03
CA LYS A 56 32.92 8.06 10.89
C LYS A 56 33.82 8.55 12.02
N GLU A 57 33.70 9.81 12.41
CA GLU A 57 34.46 10.39 13.54
C GLU A 57 34.11 9.68 14.86
N LYS A 58 32.87 9.20 14.99
CA LYS A 58 32.40 8.38 16.11
C LYS A 58 32.74 6.88 16.00
N ALA A 59 33.46 6.47 14.97
CA ALA A 59 33.81 5.07 14.71
C ALA A 59 32.59 4.11 14.62
N GLU A 60 31.43 4.61 14.20
CA GLU A 60 30.23 3.80 13.94
C GLU A 60 30.48 2.82 12.76
N SER A 61 29.58 1.86 12.50
CA SER A 61 29.78 0.91 11.38
C SER A 61 29.36 1.49 10.03
N LYS A 62 29.80 0.87 8.92
CA LYS A 62 29.35 1.27 7.58
C LYS A 62 27.82 1.16 7.44
N GLU A 63 27.23 0.11 8.00
CA GLU A 63 25.78 -0.12 8.02
C GLU A 63 25.05 1.01 8.75
N SER A 64 25.63 1.51 9.85
CA SER A 64 25.15 2.68 10.57
C SER A 64 25.13 3.92 9.67
N TYR A 65 26.24 4.23 8.99
CA TYR A 65 26.31 5.41 8.12
C TYR A 65 25.33 5.34 6.95
N TYR A 66 25.23 4.17 6.31
CA TYR A 66 24.32 3.98 5.19
C TYR A 66 22.86 4.05 5.61
N THR A 67 22.54 3.57 6.81
CA THR A 67 21.17 3.60 7.31
C THR A 67 20.77 5.01 7.72
N LEU A 68 21.57 5.65 8.57
CA LEU A 68 21.23 6.94 9.15
C LEU A 68 21.23 8.06 8.12
N LYS A 69 22.12 8.04 7.11
CA LYS A 69 22.08 9.06 6.05
C LYS A 69 20.75 9.08 5.29
N HIS A 70 20.13 7.92 5.06
CA HIS A 70 18.85 7.83 4.37
C HIS A 70 17.69 8.07 5.32
N PHE A 71 17.74 7.48 6.52
CA PHE A 71 16.68 7.61 7.53
C PHE A 71 16.48 9.07 7.94
N LEU A 72 17.56 9.79 8.25
CA LEU A 72 17.52 11.22 8.63
C LEU A 72 17.23 12.16 7.45
N ASN A 73 17.15 11.65 6.21
CA ASN A 73 16.85 12.41 5.00
C ASN A 73 15.46 12.08 4.42
N LEU A 74 14.69 11.22 5.10
CA LEU A 74 13.27 11.05 4.80
C LEU A 74 12.55 12.38 4.91
N LYS A 75 11.60 12.62 4.01
CA LYS A 75 10.81 13.85 3.95
C LYS A 75 9.33 13.53 4.16
N PRO A 76 8.55 14.48 4.70
CA PRO A 76 7.10 14.35 4.72
C PRO A 76 6.54 13.99 3.34
N GLY A 77 5.62 13.03 3.32
CA GLY A 77 5.04 12.50 2.10
C GLY A 77 5.86 11.42 1.39
N ASP A 78 7.06 11.06 1.85
CA ASP A 78 7.77 9.89 1.32
C ASP A 78 7.04 8.59 1.66
N LEU A 79 6.98 7.68 0.69
CA LEU A 79 6.30 6.39 0.82
C LEU A 79 7.29 5.31 1.27
N VAL A 80 6.93 4.58 2.32
CA VAL A 80 7.80 3.61 2.98
C VAL A 80 7.15 2.23 3.00
N ALA A 81 7.84 1.24 2.45
CA ALA A 81 7.52 -0.17 2.60
C ALA A 81 8.35 -0.76 3.75
N VAL A 82 7.68 -1.26 4.79
CA VAL A 82 8.34 -1.90 5.93
C VAL A 82 8.50 -3.39 5.63
N LYS A 83 9.74 -3.83 5.44
CA LYS A 83 10.07 -5.24 5.16
C LYS A 83 10.22 -6.04 6.44
N ILE A 84 9.59 -7.21 6.47
CA ILE A 84 9.70 -8.21 7.55
C ILE A 84 10.78 -9.26 7.22
N HIS A 85 11.01 -9.54 5.94
CA HIS A 85 12.08 -10.44 5.49
C HIS A 85 12.72 -9.93 4.20
N SER A 86 14.03 -10.15 4.07
CA SER A 86 14.76 -9.92 2.80
C SER A 86 15.84 -10.97 2.54
N ALA A 87 15.78 -12.10 3.26
CA ALA A 87 16.71 -13.20 3.10
C ALA A 87 16.27 -14.07 1.91
N PRO A 88 17.19 -14.46 1.01
CA PRO A 88 16.87 -15.30 -0.15
C PRO A 88 16.16 -16.60 0.23
N SER A 89 15.25 -17.06 -0.62
CA SER A 89 14.71 -18.43 -0.56
C SER A 89 15.43 -19.29 -1.59
N GLY A 90 16.35 -20.14 -1.12
CA GLY A 90 17.25 -20.89 -2.00
C GLY A 90 18.12 -19.95 -2.86
N LYS A 91 17.95 -20.02 -4.19
CA LYS A 91 18.68 -19.17 -5.15
C LYS A 91 17.93 -17.90 -5.54
N GLN A 92 16.67 -17.74 -5.11
CA GLN A 92 15.83 -16.61 -5.51
C GLN A 92 15.92 -15.50 -4.47
N ALA A 93 16.12 -14.28 -4.94
CA ALA A 93 16.00 -13.10 -4.11
C ALA A 93 14.56 -12.98 -3.59
N ARG A 94 14.41 -12.51 -2.36
CA ARG A 94 13.12 -12.47 -1.68
C ARG A 94 13.03 -11.20 -0.86
N LEU A 95 11.91 -10.49 -1.00
CA LEU A 95 11.50 -9.34 -0.22
C LEU A 95 10.07 -9.61 0.26
N VAL A 96 9.84 -9.48 1.56
CA VAL A 96 8.50 -9.63 2.15
C VAL A 96 8.14 -8.36 2.88
N ILE A 97 7.05 -7.72 2.47
CA ILE A 97 6.56 -6.45 3.00
C ILE A 97 5.43 -6.72 3.99
N GLY A 98 5.56 -6.17 5.20
CA GLY A 98 4.60 -6.29 6.29
C GLY A 98 3.69 -5.07 6.47
N ALA A 99 4.11 -3.90 5.98
CA ALA A 99 3.32 -2.68 6.04
C ALA A 99 3.75 -1.64 5.00
N TYR A 100 2.83 -0.73 4.66
CA TYR A 100 3.12 0.51 3.95
C TYR A 100 2.76 1.69 4.83
N ALA A 101 3.57 2.74 4.77
CA ALA A 101 3.37 3.95 5.54
C ALA A 101 3.81 5.19 4.76
N ILE A 102 3.30 6.35 5.17
CA ILE A 102 3.72 7.64 4.66
C ILE A 102 4.33 8.49 5.77
N VAL A 103 5.45 9.14 5.48
CA VAL A 103 6.18 9.96 6.46
C VAL A 103 5.37 11.21 6.80
N LYS A 104 5.21 11.49 8.10
CA LYS A 104 4.49 12.67 8.61
C LYS A 104 5.41 13.86 8.81
N GLY A 105 4.84 15.05 8.66
CA GLY A 105 5.48 16.33 8.94
C GLY A 105 5.03 17.39 7.95
N VAL A 106 5.56 18.61 8.10
CA VAL A 106 5.26 19.74 7.21
C VAL A 106 6.48 19.99 6.32
N ASP A 107 7.52 20.63 6.87
CA ASP A 107 8.79 20.87 6.17
C ASP A 107 9.82 19.75 6.41
N PHE A 108 9.77 19.15 7.60
CA PHE A 108 10.68 18.12 8.08
C PHE A 108 9.90 16.96 8.69
N PRO A 109 10.46 15.73 8.68
CA PRO A 109 9.83 14.60 9.36
C PRO A 109 9.75 14.86 10.86
N VAL A 110 8.70 14.33 11.51
CA VAL A 110 8.61 14.34 12.98
C VAL A 110 9.55 13.26 13.54
N TYR A 111 10.80 13.66 13.76
CA TYR A 111 11.84 12.80 14.32
C TYR A 111 11.82 12.80 15.85
N LYS A 112 12.10 11.64 16.46
CA LYS A 112 12.34 11.50 17.91
C LYS A 112 13.39 10.42 18.17
N HIS A 113 14.28 10.68 19.13
CA HIS A 113 15.17 9.68 19.70
C HIS A 113 14.54 9.08 20.97
N CYS A 114 14.69 7.77 21.18
CA CYS A 114 14.18 7.09 22.38
C CYS A 114 14.95 5.80 22.71
N ASP A 115 14.93 5.43 23.99
CA ASP A 115 15.66 4.27 24.51
C ASP A 115 15.11 2.91 24.06
N GLU A 116 13.91 2.85 23.48
CA GLU A 116 13.24 1.60 23.10
C GLU A 116 13.48 1.22 21.63
N LEU A 117 13.63 2.22 20.76
CA LEU A 117 13.74 2.04 19.30
C LEU A 117 14.94 2.76 18.68
N GLY A 118 15.75 3.47 19.48
CA GLY A 118 16.80 4.34 18.97
C GLY A 118 16.20 5.55 18.26
N HIS A 119 16.29 5.59 16.93
CA HIS A 119 15.81 6.71 16.13
C HIS A 119 14.45 6.40 15.49
N THR A 120 13.49 7.31 15.64
CA THR A 120 12.13 7.13 15.13
C THR A 120 11.68 8.32 14.29
N ILE A 121 10.84 8.05 13.30
CA ILE A 121 10.13 9.06 12.49
C ILE A 121 8.65 8.69 12.48
N GLU A 122 7.78 9.65 12.79
CA GLU A 122 6.33 9.41 12.75
C GLU A 122 5.83 9.18 11.32
N VAL A 123 4.93 8.21 11.18
CA VAL A 123 4.31 7.82 9.92
C VAL A 123 2.82 7.56 10.11
N ASP A 124 2.04 7.76 9.05
CA ASP A 124 0.70 7.21 8.98
C ASP A 124 0.75 5.89 8.20
N PHE A 125 0.39 4.78 8.85
CA PHE A 125 0.33 3.48 8.19
C PHE A 125 -0.88 3.41 7.25
N ILE A 126 -0.62 3.06 5.98
CA ILE A 126 -1.63 2.88 4.93
C ILE A 126 -2.21 1.46 5.03
N GLU A 127 -1.32 0.48 5.15
CA GLU A 127 -1.69 -0.94 5.20
C GLU A 127 -0.71 -1.69 6.10
N THR A 128 -1.21 -2.68 6.84
CA THR A 128 -0.47 -3.41 7.89
C THR A 128 -0.91 -4.87 7.91
N GLY A 129 -0.12 -5.73 8.56
CA GLY A 129 -0.41 -7.17 8.66
C GLY A 129 -0.27 -7.89 7.31
N LEU A 130 0.62 -7.39 6.45
CA LEU A 130 0.88 -7.96 5.14
C LEU A 130 1.89 -9.11 5.20
N ASP A 131 1.79 -10.00 4.21
CA ASP A 131 2.81 -10.97 3.83
C ASP A 131 3.03 -10.90 2.31
N TYR A 132 3.36 -9.68 1.83
CA TYR A 132 3.47 -9.42 0.40
C TYR A 132 4.88 -9.74 -0.09
N GLU A 133 5.03 -10.88 -0.78
CA GLU A 133 6.30 -11.40 -1.26
C GLU A 133 6.63 -10.99 -2.70
N LEU A 134 7.88 -10.58 -2.92
CA LEU A 134 8.42 -10.12 -4.20
C LEU A 134 9.80 -10.74 -4.46
N PRO A 135 10.16 -11.02 -5.73
CA PRO A 135 11.43 -11.65 -6.09
C PRO A 135 12.61 -10.65 -6.13
N PHE A 136 12.71 -9.74 -5.16
CA PHE A 136 13.74 -8.70 -5.10
C PHE A 136 14.67 -8.83 -3.89
N GLY A 137 15.94 -8.49 -4.08
CA GLY A 137 16.95 -8.50 -3.02
C GLY A 137 17.18 -7.11 -2.43
N TYR A 138 16.95 -6.96 -1.13
CA TYR A 138 17.18 -5.70 -0.39
C TYR A 138 17.86 -5.98 0.95
N GLY A 139 19.16 -6.25 0.96
CA GLY A 139 19.88 -6.72 2.16
C GLY A 139 20.09 -5.69 3.28
N GLN A 140 20.26 -4.40 2.94
CA GLN A 140 20.49 -3.32 3.92
C GLN A 140 19.22 -2.95 4.69
N THR A 141 19.36 -2.28 5.84
CA THR A 141 18.23 -1.86 6.69
C THR A 141 17.30 -0.88 5.98
N ILE A 142 17.83 0.10 5.25
CA ILE A 142 17.03 1.04 4.47
C ILE A 142 17.57 1.14 3.04
N HIS A 143 16.68 1.30 2.08
CA HIS A 143 17.02 1.55 0.67
C HIS A 143 16.12 2.63 0.12
N LYS A 144 16.70 3.58 -0.61
CA LYS A 144 15.94 4.43 -1.53
C LYS A 144 15.73 3.66 -2.84
N VAL A 145 14.49 3.57 -3.31
CA VAL A 145 14.17 2.90 -4.58
C VAL A 145 13.95 3.97 -5.64
N GLU A 146 14.79 3.96 -6.67
CA GLU A 146 14.74 4.95 -7.77
C GLU A 146 14.36 4.29 -9.11
N ASP A 147 14.53 2.97 -9.21
CA ASP A 147 14.21 2.18 -10.39
C ASP A 147 12.70 1.99 -10.53
N LEU A 148 12.11 2.52 -11.60
CA LEU A 148 10.67 2.44 -11.88
C LEU A 148 10.18 0.99 -12.02
N GLU A 149 11.01 0.11 -12.58
CA GLU A 149 10.70 -1.32 -12.72
C GLU A 149 10.61 -2.04 -11.37
N ARG A 150 11.12 -1.41 -10.31
CA ARG A 150 10.99 -1.88 -8.92
C ARG A 150 9.91 -1.13 -8.16
N ILE A 151 9.77 0.18 -8.38
CA ILE A 151 8.77 1.01 -7.70
C ILE A 151 7.37 0.46 -7.97
N LYS A 152 7.04 0.17 -9.23
CA LYS A 152 5.70 -0.33 -9.61
C LYS A 152 5.31 -1.62 -8.89
N PRO A 153 6.09 -2.72 -8.95
CA PRO A 153 5.72 -3.94 -8.24
C PRO A 153 5.81 -3.80 -6.72
N ILE A 154 6.71 -2.98 -6.17
CA ILE A 154 6.86 -2.82 -4.72
C ILE A 154 5.77 -1.95 -4.12
N PHE A 155 5.37 -0.86 -4.77
CA PHE A 155 4.45 0.12 -4.18
C PHE A 155 3.08 0.15 -4.87
N GLY A 156 2.91 -0.56 -5.99
CA GLY A 156 1.63 -0.72 -6.69
C GLY A 156 0.90 0.59 -6.92
N TYR A 157 -0.41 0.61 -6.63
CA TYR A 157 -1.25 1.79 -6.74
C TYR A 157 -0.96 2.89 -5.72
N TYR A 158 -0.21 2.59 -4.65
CA TYR A 158 0.30 3.61 -3.73
C TYR A 158 1.41 4.45 -4.38
N SER A 159 2.06 3.93 -5.43
CA SER A 159 3.06 4.70 -6.16
C SER A 159 2.44 5.88 -6.91
N TYR A 160 3.21 6.96 -6.94
CA TYR A 160 2.99 8.09 -7.81
C TYR A 160 3.47 7.74 -9.22
N GLU A 161 2.53 7.66 -10.15
CA GLU A 161 2.85 7.75 -11.58
C GLU A 161 2.61 9.21 -12.00
N LEU A 162 3.55 9.80 -12.72
CA LEU A 162 3.30 11.04 -13.44
C LEU A 162 2.10 10.81 -14.35
N ALA A 163 1.08 11.68 -14.26
CA ALA A 163 -0.12 11.61 -15.07
C ALA A 163 0.26 11.28 -16.52
N LYS A 164 -0.24 10.15 -17.03
CA LYS A 164 -0.32 10.00 -18.49
C LYS A 164 -1.27 11.10 -18.96
N PRO A 165 -0.95 11.80 -20.08
CA PRO A 165 -1.88 12.76 -20.65
C PRO A 165 -3.23 12.06 -20.81
N GLU A 166 -4.30 12.76 -20.42
CA GLU A 166 -5.68 12.29 -20.48
C GLU A 166 -5.89 11.45 -21.74
N SER A 167 -6.40 10.22 -21.58
CA SER A 167 -7.03 9.57 -22.71
C SER A 167 -8.25 10.42 -23.05
N GLU A 168 -8.10 11.28 -24.06
CA GLU A 168 -9.23 11.92 -24.73
C GLU A 168 -10.19 10.80 -25.17
N GLY A 169 -11.26 10.56 -24.40
CA GLY A 169 -12.22 9.51 -24.74
C GLY A 169 -13.18 9.02 -23.66
N SER A 170 -12.93 9.26 -22.37
CA SER A 170 -13.86 8.83 -21.32
C SER A 170 -15.16 9.65 -21.36
N GLN A 171 -16.26 9.06 -21.81
CA GLN A 171 -17.62 9.65 -21.74
C GLN A 171 -18.25 9.55 -20.33
N LEU A 172 -17.56 8.90 -19.37
CA LEU A 172 -17.96 8.84 -17.96
C LEU A 172 -17.30 9.98 -17.16
N HIS A 173 -18.01 10.49 -16.14
CA HIS A 173 -17.41 11.33 -15.10
C HIS A 173 -16.52 10.48 -14.18
N LEU A 174 -15.29 10.19 -14.64
CA LEU A 174 -14.28 9.49 -13.86
C LEU A 174 -13.76 10.39 -12.72
N LYS A 175 -13.28 9.77 -11.63
CA LYS A 175 -12.71 10.52 -10.51
C LYS A 175 -11.38 11.13 -10.93
N ASN A 176 -11.20 12.40 -10.57
CA ASN A 176 -9.92 13.04 -10.75
C ASN A 176 -8.86 12.31 -9.91
N THR A 177 -7.78 11.88 -10.56
CA THR A 177 -6.61 11.27 -9.94
C THR A 177 -5.46 12.28 -9.78
N ASP A 178 -5.62 13.50 -10.30
CA ASP A 178 -4.66 14.59 -10.26
C ASP A 178 -4.44 15.14 -8.85
N ASP A 179 -3.26 15.73 -8.71
CA ASP A 179 -2.69 16.16 -7.45
C ASP A 179 -3.09 17.58 -7.14
N VAL A 180 -3.86 17.77 -6.07
CA VAL A 180 -3.75 18.99 -5.29
C VAL A 180 -2.55 18.80 -4.36
N ILE A 181 -1.68 19.80 -4.28
CA ILE A 181 -0.55 19.86 -3.33
C ILE A 181 -1.13 19.92 -1.91
N VAL A 182 -1.57 18.78 -1.39
CA VAL A 182 -2.00 18.60 -0.01
C VAL A 182 -1.02 17.63 0.62
N GLU A 183 -0.72 17.82 1.91
CA GLU A 183 0.06 16.87 2.71
C GLU A 183 -0.43 15.44 2.42
N ALA A 184 0.45 14.61 1.87
CA ALA A 184 0.09 13.26 1.50
C ALA A 184 -0.13 12.43 2.78
N THR A 185 -1.39 12.31 3.19
CA THR A 185 -1.82 11.46 4.31
C THR A 185 -2.10 10.05 3.84
N ALA A 186 -2.10 9.08 4.75
CA ALA A 186 -2.45 7.69 4.41
C ALA A 186 -3.86 7.59 3.79
N GLY A 187 -4.81 8.38 4.29
CA GLY A 187 -6.17 8.47 3.73
C GLY A 187 -6.17 8.97 2.29
N TYR A 188 -5.43 10.04 1.99
CA TYR A 188 -5.31 10.56 0.63
C TYR A 188 -4.69 9.54 -0.33
N VAL A 189 -3.60 8.87 0.08
CA VAL A 189 -2.93 7.84 -0.74
C VAL A 189 -3.86 6.66 -1.01
N SER A 190 -4.59 6.19 -0.01
CA SER A 190 -5.57 5.10 -0.19
C SER A 190 -6.73 5.51 -1.11
N SER A 191 -7.29 6.71 -0.93
CA SER A 191 -8.36 7.21 -1.81
C SER A 191 -7.90 7.33 -3.26
N ARG A 192 -6.67 7.80 -3.51
CA ARG A 192 -6.12 7.83 -4.87
C ARG A 192 -5.93 6.44 -5.46
N ALA A 193 -5.39 5.50 -4.68
CA ALA A 193 -5.22 4.13 -5.13
C ALA A 193 -6.57 3.48 -5.48
N HIS A 194 -7.61 3.73 -4.67
CA HIS A 194 -9.00 3.31 -4.95
C HIS A 194 -9.51 3.90 -6.27
N ASN A 195 -9.41 5.23 -6.44
CA ASN A 195 -9.87 5.91 -7.65
C ASN A 195 -9.19 5.38 -8.92
N LYS A 196 -7.88 5.09 -8.86
CA LYS A 196 -7.14 4.50 -9.99
C LYS A 196 -7.71 3.15 -10.40
N ILE A 197 -7.95 2.26 -9.42
CA ILE A 197 -8.51 0.92 -9.68
C ILE A 197 -9.94 1.04 -10.24
N GLN A 198 -10.76 1.93 -9.66
CA GLN A 198 -12.14 2.17 -10.10
C GLN A 198 -12.21 2.69 -11.55
N ASN A 199 -11.35 3.66 -11.91
CA ASN A 199 -11.33 4.20 -13.27
C ASN A 199 -10.91 3.13 -14.30
N LEU A 200 -9.85 2.36 -14.01
CA LEU A 200 -9.41 1.25 -14.89
C LEU A 200 -10.50 0.18 -15.06
N LEU A 201 -11.19 -0.16 -13.96
CA LEU A 201 -12.32 -1.09 -14.00
C LEU A 201 -13.46 -0.53 -14.85
N ALA A 202 -13.81 0.74 -14.69
CA ALA A 202 -14.91 1.36 -15.43
C ALA A 202 -14.63 1.33 -16.95
N ASP A 203 -13.40 1.66 -17.36
CA ASP A 203 -12.99 1.61 -18.76
C ASP A 203 -13.13 0.17 -19.32
N GLU A 204 -12.60 -0.84 -18.63
CA GLU A 204 -12.71 -2.25 -19.03
C GLU A 204 -14.19 -2.71 -19.15
N LEU A 205 -15.04 -2.29 -18.21
CA LEU A 205 -16.46 -2.64 -18.22
C LEU A 205 -17.24 -1.92 -19.32
N VAL A 206 -16.88 -0.69 -19.67
CA VAL A 206 -17.48 0.04 -20.80
C VAL A 206 -17.12 -0.63 -22.12
N GLU A 207 -15.87 -1.07 -22.28
CA GLU A 207 -15.45 -1.85 -23.45
C GLU A 207 -16.21 -3.18 -23.55
N THR A 208 -16.52 -3.81 -22.41
CA THR A 208 -17.17 -5.12 -22.35
C THR A 208 -18.70 -5.06 -22.53
N TYR A 209 -19.37 -4.13 -21.84
CA TYR A 209 -20.85 -4.08 -21.73
C TYR A 209 -21.47 -2.87 -22.42
N GLY A 210 -20.67 -1.91 -22.85
CA GLY A 210 -21.13 -0.63 -23.41
C GLY A 210 -21.42 0.42 -22.35
N LEU A 211 -21.25 1.68 -22.73
CA LEU A 211 -21.37 2.85 -21.86
C LEU A 211 -22.72 2.94 -21.13
N GLU A 212 -23.81 2.60 -21.82
CA GLU A 212 -25.15 2.73 -21.27
C GLU A 212 -25.42 1.77 -20.10
N CYS A 213 -24.73 0.63 -20.06
CA CYS A 213 -24.87 -0.38 -19.02
C CYS A 213 -24.05 -0.05 -17.76
N VAL A 214 -23.01 0.78 -17.87
CA VAL A 214 -22.08 1.07 -16.76
C VAL A 214 -22.48 2.35 -16.04
N LYS A 215 -22.64 2.29 -14.72
CA LYS A 215 -22.91 3.45 -13.84
C LYS A 215 -21.87 3.49 -12.73
N VAL A 216 -21.15 4.60 -12.62
CA VAL A 216 -20.10 4.81 -11.62
C VAL A 216 -20.67 5.71 -10.51
N GLU A 217 -20.41 5.40 -9.24
CA GLU A 217 -20.87 6.16 -8.05
C GLU A 217 -22.39 6.34 -7.91
N LYS A 218 -23.19 5.49 -8.55
CA LYS A 218 -24.65 5.58 -8.49
C LYS A 218 -25.15 4.96 -7.19
N ASN A 219 -25.70 5.78 -6.28
CA ASN A 219 -26.17 5.36 -4.95
C ASN A 219 -25.05 4.76 -4.07
N PHE A 220 -23.84 5.36 -4.10
CA PHE A 220 -22.66 4.91 -3.32
C PHE A 220 -22.08 3.55 -3.74
N ILE A 221 -22.54 2.99 -4.87
CA ILE A 221 -21.92 1.82 -5.49
C ILE A 221 -20.76 2.31 -6.36
N ASP A 222 -19.55 1.80 -6.12
CA ASP A 222 -18.35 2.19 -6.88
C ASP A 222 -18.57 2.03 -8.40
N VAL A 223 -18.91 0.82 -8.87
CA VAL A 223 -19.36 0.57 -10.24
C VAL A 223 -20.53 -0.43 -10.29
N LEU A 224 -21.59 -0.07 -11.00
CA LEU A 224 -22.76 -0.90 -11.26
C LEU A 224 -22.86 -1.18 -12.75
N VAL A 225 -22.99 -2.46 -13.13
CA VAL A 225 -23.43 -2.85 -14.47
C VAL A 225 -24.89 -3.26 -14.42
N GLU A 226 -25.72 -2.58 -15.20
CA GLU A 226 -27.16 -2.84 -15.33
C GLU A 226 -27.44 -3.52 -16.68
N LEU A 227 -27.84 -4.79 -16.62
CA LEU A 227 -28.29 -5.58 -17.77
C LEU A 227 -29.80 -5.79 -17.71
N GLU A 228 -30.35 -6.43 -18.74
CA GLU A 228 -31.79 -6.67 -18.85
C GLU A 228 -32.31 -7.55 -17.70
N ASP A 229 -31.58 -8.61 -17.36
CA ASP A 229 -31.98 -9.66 -16.41
C ASP A 229 -31.27 -9.59 -15.05
N LYS A 230 -30.12 -8.89 -14.98
CA LYS A 230 -29.30 -8.83 -13.76
C LYS A 230 -28.61 -7.49 -13.52
N PHE A 231 -28.17 -7.32 -12.27
CA PHE A 231 -27.20 -6.33 -11.86
C PHE A 231 -25.89 -6.99 -11.48
N ILE A 232 -24.76 -6.36 -11.82
CA ILE A 232 -23.44 -6.75 -11.34
C ILE A 232 -22.88 -5.59 -10.53
N LEU A 233 -22.68 -5.82 -9.24
CA LEU A 233 -22.16 -4.85 -8.28
C LEU A 233 -20.66 -5.04 -8.13
N TYR A 234 -19.90 -4.01 -8.46
CA TYR A 234 -18.46 -3.97 -8.23
C TYR A 234 -18.16 -3.03 -7.07
N GLU A 235 -17.49 -3.56 -6.05
CA GLU A 235 -16.99 -2.80 -4.90
C GLU A 235 -15.46 -2.84 -4.90
N VAL A 236 -14.84 -1.68 -5.00
CA VAL A 236 -13.40 -1.51 -5.20
C VAL A 236 -12.71 -1.30 -3.86
N LYS A 237 -11.58 -1.98 -3.65
CA LYS A 237 -10.69 -1.77 -2.51
C LYS A 237 -9.24 -1.71 -2.98
N SER A 238 -8.46 -0.82 -2.39
CA SER A 238 -7.06 -0.57 -2.76
C SER A 238 -6.04 -1.41 -2.00
N TYR A 239 -6.51 -2.27 -1.08
CA TYR A 239 -5.64 -3.07 -0.22
C TYR A 239 -4.95 -4.18 -1.00
N LEU A 240 -3.68 -4.44 -0.72
CA LEU A 240 -2.95 -5.54 -1.34
C LEU A 240 -3.42 -6.91 -0.82
N SER A 241 -3.99 -6.99 0.38
CA SER A 241 -4.63 -8.21 0.86
C SER A 241 -6.02 -8.39 0.22
N SER A 242 -6.19 -9.42 -0.59
CA SER A 242 -7.48 -9.81 -1.18
C SER A 242 -8.52 -10.17 -0.10
N ASP A 243 -8.11 -10.85 0.98
CA ASP A 243 -8.97 -11.12 2.13
C ASP A 243 -9.47 -9.84 2.81
N ARG A 244 -8.60 -8.83 2.96
CA ARG A 244 -8.99 -7.52 3.45
C ARG A 244 -9.97 -6.85 2.49
N CYS A 245 -9.71 -6.87 1.18
CA CYS A 245 -10.65 -6.36 0.19
C CYS A 245 -12.03 -7.01 0.35
N ILE A 246 -12.10 -8.35 0.44
CA ILE A 246 -13.34 -9.09 0.62
C ILE A 246 -14.03 -8.67 1.93
N ARG A 247 -13.31 -8.68 3.05
CA ARG A 247 -13.86 -8.34 4.37
C ARG A 247 -14.46 -6.94 4.42
N GLU A 248 -13.75 -5.93 3.91
CA GLU A 248 -14.21 -4.54 3.95
C GLU A 248 -15.30 -4.24 2.90
N ALA A 249 -15.36 -5.00 1.80
CA ALA A 249 -16.37 -4.84 0.74
C ALA A 249 -17.69 -5.56 1.04
N LEU A 250 -17.64 -6.69 1.73
CA LEU A 250 -18.76 -7.64 1.83
C LEU A 250 -20.06 -7.01 2.36
N GLY A 251 -19.98 -6.22 3.43
CA GLY A 251 -21.16 -5.56 4.00
C GLY A 251 -21.84 -4.60 3.02
N GLN A 252 -21.05 -3.89 2.22
CA GLN A 252 -21.55 -2.91 1.25
C GLN A 252 -22.23 -3.60 0.06
N VAL A 253 -21.59 -4.59 -0.57
CA VAL A 253 -22.18 -5.31 -1.71
C VAL A 253 -23.49 -6.01 -1.33
N LEU A 254 -23.56 -6.60 -0.14
CA LEU A 254 -24.77 -7.25 0.36
C LEU A 254 -25.89 -6.24 0.63
N GLN A 255 -25.57 -5.09 1.22
CA GLN A 255 -26.53 -4.02 1.45
C GLN A 255 -27.09 -3.47 0.13
N TYR A 256 -26.22 -3.16 -0.83
CA TYR A 256 -26.63 -2.67 -2.14
C TYR A 256 -27.46 -3.70 -2.91
N GLY A 257 -27.06 -4.96 -2.87
CA GLY A 257 -27.80 -6.07 -3.48
C GLY A 257 -29.21 -6.22 -2.94
N HIS A 258 -29.36 -6.16 -1.61
CA HIS A 258 -30.67 -6.21 -0.96
C HIS A 258 -31.60 -5.12 -1.48
N PHE A 259 -31.12 -3.87 -1.57
CA PHE A 259 -31.91 -2.76 -2.08
C PHE A 259 -32.28 -2.89 -3.56
N LEU A 260 -31.36 -3.36 -4.40
CA LEU A 260 -31.62 -3.55 -5.84
C LEU A 260 -32.64 -4.66 -6.10
N LYS A 261 -32.46 -5.83 -5.44
CA LYS A 261 -33.41 -6.94 -5.55
C LYS A 261 -34.82 -6.53 -5.16
N GLY A 262 -34.96 -5.78 -4.05
CA GLY A 262 -36.25 -5.30 -3.57
C GLY A 262 -36.96 -4.34 -4.54
N ARG A 263 -36.22 -3.67 -5.44
CA ARG A 263 -36.78 -2.69 -6.39
C ARG A 263 -37.14 -3.27 -7.75
N SER A 264 -36.37 -4.22 -8.27
CA SER A 264 -36.56 -4.73 -9.64
C SER A 264 -36.86 -6.23 -9.74
N GLY A 265 -36.55 -7.01 -8.71
CA GLY A 265 -36.58 -8.47 -8.77
C GLY A 265 -35.49 -9.11 -9.65
N LYS A 266 -34.61 -8.33 -10.28
CA LYS A 266 -33.49 -8.84 -11.10
C LYS A 266 -32.51 -9.64 -10.24
N ALA A 267 -31.79 -10.58 -10.88
CA ALA A 267 -30.67 -11.24 -10.24
C ALA A 267 -29.57 -10.23 -9.89
N VAL A 268 -28.76 -10.53 -8.87
CA VAL A 268 -27.64 -9.69 -8.47
C VAL A 268 -26.41 -10.56 -8.33
N GLU A 269 -25.33 -10.12 -8.93
CA GLU A 269 -23.98 -10.69 -8.80
C GLU A 269 -23.11 -9.70 -8.01
N TYR A 270 -22.30 -10.22 -7.11
CA TYR A 270 -21.39 -9.46 -6.26
C TYR A 270 -19.96 -9.68 -6.75
N VAL A 271 -19.25 -8.59 -7.01
CA VAL A 271 -17.85 -8.61 -7.43
C VAL A 271 -17.05 -7.71 -6.50
N VAL A 272 -16.12 -8.30 -5.75
CA VAL A 272 -15.11 -7.53 -5.03
C VAL A 272 -13.92 -7.32 -5.94
N VAL A 273 -13.42 -6.08 -6.00
CA VAL A 273 -12.30 -5.71 -6.87
C VAL A 273 -11.12 -5.24 -6.02
N GLY A 274 -9.93 -5.75 -6.35
CA GLY A 274 -8.69 -5.32 -5.71
C GLY A 274 -7.44 -5.59 -6.55
N PRO A 275 -6.27 -5.14 -6.09
CA PRO A 275 -5.03 -5.15 -6.86
C PRO A 275 -4.32 -6.50 -6.94
N SER A 276 -4.52 -7.37 -5.95
CA SER A 276 -3.86 -8.68 -5.86
C SER A 276 -4.74 -9.81 -6.35
N ASN A 277 -4.13 -10.94 -6.71
CA ASN A 277 -4.87 -12.18 -6.96
C ASN A 277 -5.54 -12.65 -5.65
N VAL A 278 -6.66 -13.34 -5.78
CA VAL A 278 -7.28 -14.06 -4.66
C VAL A 278 -6.68 -15.46 -4.56
N ASP A 279 -6.57 -15.99 -3.35
CA ASP A 279 -6.38 -17.42 -3.14
C ASP A 279 -7.72 -18.12 -3.35
N ASP A 280 -7.81 -19.01 -4.32
CA ASP A 280 -9.01 -19.76 -4.69
C ASP A 280 -8.97 -21.24 -4.23
N SER A 281 -8.06 -21.58 -3.32
CA SER A 281 -8.02 -22.90 -2.68
C SER A 281 -9.29 -23.18 -1.87
N GLU A 282 -9.59 -24.48 -1.63
CA GLU A 282 -10.82 -24.90 -0.95
C GLU A 282 -10.95 -24.34 0.46
N ASP A 283 -9.84 -24.20 1.18
CA ASP A 283 -9.77 -23.69 2.56
C ASP A 283 -9.62 -22.17 2.65
N SER A 284 -9.59 -21.46 1.50
CA SER A 284 -9.42 -20.02 1.46
C SER A 284 -10.65 -19.26 1.99
N TYR A 285 -10.41 -18.03 2.47
CA TYR A 285 -11.49 -17.14 2.88
C TYR A 285 -12.44 -16.80 1.71
N TYR A 286 -11.91 -16.65 0.51
CA TYR A 286 -12.71 -16.42 -0.70
C TYR A 286 -13.65 -17.57 -1.02
N THR A 287 -13.15 -18.81 -1.01
CA THR A 287 -13.98 -20.00 -1.27
C THR A 287 -15.04 -20.17 -0.19
N TYR A 288 -14.68 -19.93 1.09
CA TYR A 288 -15.64 -19.91 2.18
C TYR A 288 -16.79 -18.91 1.93
N ILE A 289 -16.47 -17.65 1.62
CA ILE A 289 -17.49 -16.61 1.34
C ILE A 289 -18.33 -16.97 0.11
N SER A 290 -17.70 -17.40 -0.98
CA SER A 290 -18.39 -17.78 -2.22
C SER A 290 -19.39 -18.93 -2.01
N ASN A 291 -19.07 -19.87 -1.12
CA ASN A 291 -19.92 -21.03 -0.84
C ASN A 291 -21.10 -20.73 0.11
N ILE A 292 -20.97 -19.75 1.01
CA ILE A 292 -22.06 -19.40 1.95
C ILE A 292 -23.09 -18.46 1.31
N LEU A 293 -22.70 -17.69 0.30
CA LEU A 293 -23.59 -16.78 -0.40
C LEU A 293 -24.48 -17.54 -1.39
N LYS A 294 -25.75 -17.16 -1.44
CA LYS A 294 -26.71 -17.77 -2.38
C LYS A 294 -26.56 -17.19 -3.77
N GLU A 295 -26.20 -15.92 -3.84
CA GLU A 295 -25.90 -15.18 -5.05
C GLU A 295 -24.48 -15.46 -5.55
N THR A 296 -24.27 -15.25 -6.85
CA THR A 296 -22.93 -15.29 -7.43
C THR A 296 -22.05 -14.25 -6.76
N PHE A 297 -20.94 -14.70 -6.17
CA PHE A 297 -19.90 -13.86 -5.59
C PHE A 297 -18.58 -14.19 -6.27
N THR A 298 -17.87 -13.17 -6.76
CA THR A 298 -16.56 -13.33 -7.39
C THR A 298 -15.59 -12.25 -6.92
N TYR A 299 -14.31 -12.50 -7.17
CA TYR A 299 -13.25 -11.52 -6.97
C TYR A 299 -12.58 -11.22 -8.31
N LYS A 300 -12.41 -9.93 -8.63
CA LYS A 300 -11.71 -9.49 -9.85
C LYS A 300 -10.43 -8.75 -9.46
N ARG A 301 -9.30 -9.23 -9.99
CA ARG A 301 -8.06 -8.47 -9.94
C ARG A 301 -8.07 -7.37 -10.99
N VAL A 302 -7.74 -6.15 -10.57
CA VAL A 302 -7.40 -5.04 -11.45
C VAL A 302 -6.04 -4.52 -11.01
N PHE A 303 -5.02 -4.71 -11.86
CA PHE A 303 -3.66 -4.29 -11.59
C PHE A 303 -3.08 -3.61 -12.84
N ALA A 304 -2.33 -2.53 -12.64
CA ALA A 304 -1.72 -1.73 -13.72
C ALA A 304 -0.32 -2.26 -14.09
#